data_AF-I8V227-F1
#
_entry.id   AF-I8V227-F1
#
_cell.length_a   1.000
_cell.length_b   1.000
_cell.length_c   1.000
_cell.angle_alpha   90.00
_cell.angle_beta   90.00
_cell.angle_gamma   90.00
#
_symmetry.space_group_name_H-M   'P 1'
#
loop_
_entity.id
_entity.type
_entity.pdbx_description
1 polymer ?
#
loop_
_entity_poly.entity_id
_entity_poly.type
_entity_poly.pdbx_seq_one_letter_code
_entity_poly.pdbx_strand_id
1 'polypeptide(L)'
;MFASVIFLILGYQRADIDITFHITTAGNLTKVSGRDGSGVIYGCRELIDRLNDSEGKLNFPEELKDGPEMVLRGAYVGLQKMTYLPGYGVYEYPYTPERLLPIRV
;
A
#
# COMPACT_ATOMS: atom_id res chain seq x y z
N MET A 1 -3.49 -17.47 28.68
CA MET A 1 -3.29 -16.79 27.38
C MET A 1 -4.63 -16.72 26.69
N PHE A 2 -5.37 -15.61 26.85
CA PHE A 2 -6.57 -15.39 26.06
C PHE A 2 -6.11 -14.89 24.69
N ALA A 3 -6.32 -15.69 23.64
CA ALA A 3 -6.17 -15.22 22.28
C ALA A 3 -7.28 -14.17 22.07
N SER A 4 -6.91 -12.89 22.02
CA SER A 4 -7.84 -11.84 21.61
C SER A 4 -8.21 -12.10 20.15
N VAL A 5 -9.39 -12.69 19.95
CA VAL A 5 -9.92 -12.93 18.61
C VAL A 5 -10.43 -11.59 18.07
N ILE A 6 -9.66 -10.99 17.17
CA ILE A 6 -10.10 -9.80 16.44
C ILE A 6 -10.93 -10.26 15.26
N PHE A 7 -12.20 -9.87 15.27
CA PHE A 7 -13.07 -10.02 14.12
C PHE A 7 -12.82 -8.84 13.17
N LEU A 8 -12.16 -9.09 12.04
CA LEU A 8 -11.93 -8.07 11.01
C LEU A 8 -13.12 -8.04 10.05
N ILE A 9 -13.90 -6.96 10.08
CA ILE A 9 -14.96 -6.71 9.10
C ILE A 9 -14.41 -5.72 8.08
N LEU A 10 -14.32 -6.16 6.82
CA LEU A 10 -13.96 -5.31 5.69
C LEU A 10 -15.23 -4.76 5.04
N GLY A 11 -15.41 -3.44 5.13
CA GLY A 11 -16.49 -2.72 4.46
C GLY A 11 -15.98 -1.95 3.25
N TYR A 12 -16.71 -2.02 2.14
CA TYR A 12 -16.45 -1.26 0.92
C TYR A 12 -17.71 -0.50 0.51
N GLN A 13 -17.60 0.81 0.32
CA GLN A 13 -18.71 1.65 -0.14
C GLN A 13 -18.23 2.57 -1.26
N ARG A 14 -18.48 2.18 -2.51
CA ARG A 14 -17.99 2.87 -3.71
C ARG A 14 -18.45 4.33 -3.73
N ALA A 15 -17.52 5.25 -3.50
CA ALA A 15 -17.76 6.69 -3.63
C ALA A 15 -16.48 7.36 -4.15
N ASP A 16 -16.51 7.85 -5.40
CA ASP A 16 -15.49 8.68 -6.08
C ASP A 16 -13.99 8.30 -5.87
N ILE A 17 -13.06 9.16 -6.27
CA ILE A 17 -11.62 9.05 -5.99
C ILE A 17 -11.36 9.49 -4.56
N ASP A 18 -11.86 8.73 -3.59
CA ASP A 18 -11.58 8.97 -2.18
C ASP A 18 -11.05 7.69 -1.54
N ILE A 19 -9.75 7.76 -1.22
CA ILE A 19 -8.91 6.66 -0.76
C ILE A 19 -8.85 6.62 0.78
N THR A 20 -9.77 7.31 1.46
CA THR A 20 -9.87 7.33 2.91
C THR A 20 -10.26 5.98 3.49
N PHE A 21 -9.81 5.76 4.72
CA PHE A 21 -10.16 4.61 5.53
C PHE A 21 -10.58 5.03 6.94
N HIS A 22 -11.32 4.14 7.58
CA HIS A 22 -11.86 4.32 8.92
C HIS A 22 -11.69 3.02 9.70
N ILE A 23 -10.97 3.11 10.81
CA ILE A 23 -10.78 2.03 11.79
C ILE A 23 -11.63 2.36 13.01
N THR A 24 -12.37 1.36 13.49
CA THR A 24 -13.13 1.45 14.75
C THR A 24 -12.90 0.21 15.58
N THR A 25 -12.68 0.39 16.88
CA THR A 25 -12.49 -0.72 17.82
C THR A 25 -13.52 -0.63 18.93
N ALA A 26 -14.36 -1.66 19.04
CA ALA A 26 -15.34 -1.80 20.12
C ALA A 26 -15.06 -3.12 20.87
N GLY A 27 -14.42 -3.01 22.03
CA GLY A 27 -13.97 -4.17 22.81
C GLY A 27 -12.95 -5.00 22.03
N ASN A 28 -13.30 -6.24 21.69
CA ASN A 28 -12.43 -7.15 20.92
C ASN A 28 -12.70 -7.12 19.41
N LEU A 29 -13.62 -6.27 18.95
CA LEU A 29 -14.00 -6.16 17.54
C LEU A 29 -13.32 -4.94 16.92
N THR A 30 -12.41 -5.14 15.97
CA THR A 30 -11.80 -4.07 15.18
C THR A 30 -12.29 -4.14 13.74
N LYS A 31 -12.99 -3.10 13.30
CA LYS A 31 -13.53 -2.96 11.96
C LYS A 31 -12.68 -2.00 11.14
N VAL A 32 -12.42 -2.36 9.89
CA VAL A 32 -11.74 -1.51 8.90
C VAL A 32 -12.67 -1.29 7.72
N SER A 33 -13.05 -0.05 7.46
CA SER A 33 -13.84 0.34 6.29
C SER A 33 -13.04 1.28 5.41
N GLY A 34 -12.94 0.96 4.13
CA GLY A 34 -12.40 1.84 3.11
C GLY A 34 -13.52 2.37 2.22
N ARG A 35 -13.38 3.60 1.75
CA ARG A 35 -14.31 4.17 0.77
C ARG A 35 -14.06 3.65 -0.64
N ASP A 36 -12.85 3.19 -0.92
CA ASP A 36 -12.52 2.39 -2.09
C ASP A 36 -11.69 1.13 -1.71
N GLY A 37 -11.27 0.36 -2.72
CA GLY A 37 -10.41 -0.81 -2.48
C GLY A 37 -9.03 -0.42 -1.92
N SER A 38 -8.52 0.73 -2.35
CA SER A 38 -7.22 1.26 -1.91
C SER A 38 -7.26 1.67 -0.43
N GLY A 39 -8.35 2.29 0.02
CA GLY A 39 -8.57 2.68 1.40
C GLY A 39 -8.61 1.47 2.34
N VAL A 40 -9.24 0.36 1.92
CA VAL A 40 -9.17 -0.88 2.71
C VAL A 40 -7.73 -1.37 2.86
N ILE A 41 -6.93 -1.32 1.78
CA ILE A 41 -5.52 -1.72 1.83
C ILE A 41 -4.72 -0.82 2.77
N TYR A 42 -4.92 0.51 2.71
CA TYR A 42 -4.26 1.45 3.62
C TYR A 42 -4.67 1.22 5.08
N GLY A 43 -5.96 0.98 5.35
CA GLY A 43 -6.43 0.65 6.69
C GLY A 43 -5.83 -0.66 7.24
N CYS A 44 -5.68 -1.68 6.39
CA CYS A 44 -4.97 -2.91 6.77
C CYS A 44 -3.47 -2.67 7.02
N ARG A 45 -2.82 -1.83 6.20
CA ARG A 45 -1.42 -1.47 6.39
C ARG A 45 -1.19 -0.77 7.73
N GLU A 46 -2.08 0.15 8.07
CA GLU A 46 -2.07 0.89 9.33
C GLU A 46 -2.21 -0.03 10.57
N LEU A 47 -3.04 -1.08 10.47
CA LEU A 47 -3.10 -2.11 11.54
C LEU A 47 -1.78 -2.87 11.67
N ILE A 48 -1.14 -3.22 10.55
CA ILE A 48 0.15 -3.93 10.54
C ILE A 48 1.24 -3.05 11.15
N ASP A 49 1.29 -1.76 10.80
CA ASP A 49 2.28 -0.83 11.35
C ASP A 49 2.11 -0.66 12.86
N ARG A 50 0.88 -0.45 13.34
CA ARG A 50 0.63 -0.42 14.78
C ARG A 50 1.01 -1.71 15.49
N LEU A 51 0.74 -2.87 14.88
CA LEU A 51 1.09 -4.16 15.45
C LEU A 51 2.61 -4.34 15.58
N ASN A 52 3.36 -3.88 14.60
CA ASN A 52 4.82 -3.91 14.60
C ASN A 52 5.38 -2.94 15.66
N ASP A 53 4.83 -1.72 15.76
CA ASP A 53 5.27 -0.70 16.71
C ASP A 53 4.92 -1.06 18.17
N SER A 54 3.90 -1.90 18.38
CA SER A 54 3.40 -2.29 19.70
C SER A 54 3.98 -3.61 20.22
N GLU A 55 5.02 -4.16 19.57
CA GLU A 55 5.60 -5.48 19.88
C GLU A 55 4.55 -6.62 19.86
N GLY A 56 3.60 -6.57 18.91
CA GLY A 56 2.55 -7.59 18.78
C GLY A 56 1.35 -7.39 19.70
N LYS A 57 1.26 -6.25 20.42
CA LYS A 57 0.10 -5.93 21.27
C LYS A 57 -1.06 -5.38 20.43
N LEU A 58 -2.23 -5.98 20.59
CA LEU A 58 -3.44 -5.63 19.85
C LEU A 58 -4.18 -4.43 20.49
N ASN A 59 -3.47 -3.31 20.65
CA ASN A 59 -4.05 -2.05 21.14
C ASN A 59 -4.34 -1.12 19.96
N PHE A 60 -5.51 -1.28 19.36
CA PHE A 60 -5.98 -0.41 18.28
C PHE A 60 -6.77 0.79 18.84
N PRO A 61 -6.77 1.93 18.13
CA PRO A 61 -7.56 3.08 18.55
C PRO A 61 -9.06 2.79 18.51
N GLU A 62 -9.81 3.46 19.38
CA GLU A 62 -11.28 3.40 19.40
C GLU A 62 -11.86 3.90 18.07
N GLU A 63 -11.32 5.00 17.54
CA GLU A 63 -11.65 5.53 16.23
C GLU A 63 -10.41 6.17 15.57
N LEU A 64 -10.20 5.87 14.28
CA LEU A 64 -9.22 6.55 13.43
C LEU A 64 -9.79 6.71 12.03
N LYS A 65 -9.84 7.94 11.53
CA LYS A 65 -10.12 8.26 10.13
C LYS A 65 -8.88 8.88 9.53
N ASP A 66 -8.43 8.34 8.41
CA ASP A 66 -7.25 8.85 7.74
C ASP A 66 -7.32 8.58 6.24
N GLY A 67 -6.48 9.30 5.49
CA GLY A 67 -6.36 9.19 4.05
C GLY A 67 -5.20 10.01 3.53
N PRO A 68 -4.67 9.65 2.36
CA PRO A 68 -3.55 10.37 1.78
C PRO A 68 -3.94 11.79 1.34
N GLU A 69 -3.12 12.79 1.64
CA GLU A 69 -3.35 14.17 1.21
C GLU A 69 -3.19 14.36 -0.30
N MET A 70 -2.11 13.82 -0.89
CA MET A 70 -1.90 13.82 -2.33
C MET A 70 -2.69 12.69 -2.96
N VAL A 71 -3.34 12.87 -4.12
CA VAL A 71 -4.12 11.79 -4.77
C VAL A 71 -3.22 10.74 -5.43
N LEU A 72 -2.14 11.17 -6.09
CA LEU A 72 -1.19 10.30 -6.79
C LEU A 72 0.16 10.28 -6.06
N ARG A 73 0.65 9.09 -5.72
CA ARG A 73 1.93 8.86 -5.04
C ARG A 73 2.60 7.68 -5.72
N GLY A 74 3.72 7.90 -6.39
CA GLY A 74 4.40 6.86 -7.15
C GLY A 74 5.86 7.16 -7.37
N ALA A 75 6.65 6.09 -7.46
CA ALA A 75 8.03 6.16 -7.93
C ALA A 75 8.07 5.89 -9.44
N TYR A 76 9.14 6.34 -10.10
CA TYR A 76 9.43 5.95 -11.48
C TYR A 76 10.66 5.03 -11.49
N VAL A 77 10.69 4.10 -12.43
CA VAL A 77 11.87 3.27 -12.71
C VAL A 77 12.28 3.55 -14.15
N GLY A 78 13.44 4.17 -14.33
CA GLY A 78 13.96 4.49 -15.66
C GLY A 78 14.45 3.22 -16.35
N LEU A 79 13.83 2.86 -17.47
CA LEU A 79 14.31 1.80 -18.35
C LEU A 79 15.36 2.37 -19.31
N GLN A 80 16.44 2.88 -18.73
CA GLN A 80 17.52 3.60 -19.40
C GLN A 80 18.86 2.95 -19.06
N LYS A 81 19.88 3.18 -19.91
CA LYS A 81 21.27 2.79 -19.64
C LYS A 81 22.16 4.02 -19.54
N MET A 82 23.33 3.81 -18.93
CA MET A 82 24.40 4.82 -18.84
C MET A 82 25.07 5.11 -20.18
N THR A 83 24.84 4.27 -21.19
CA THR A 83 25.44 4.37 -22.54
C THR A 83 24.39 4.13 -23.62
N TYR A 84 24.63 4.72 -24.79
CA TYR A 84 23.79 4.50 -25.96
C TYR A 84 23.84 3.04 -26.43
N LEU A 85 22.72 2.58 -27.00
CA LEU A 85 22.71 1.34 -27.75
C LEU A 85 23.20 1.58 -29.18
N PRO A 86 23.97 0.65 -29.78
CA PRO A 86 24.41 0.79 -31.16
C PRO A 86 23.22 0.94 -32.11
N GLY A 87 23.22 2.01 -32.92
CA GLY A 87 22.14 2.30 -33.86
C GLY A 87 20.91 2.99 -33.26
N TYR A 88 20.97 3.44 -32.00
CA TYR A 88 19.89 4.13 -31.30
C TYR A 88 20.33 5.49 -30.77
N GLY A 89 19.38 6.41 -30.70
CA GLY A 89 19.53 7.75 -30.15
C GLY A 89 19.41 7.82 -28.63
N VAL A 90 19.40 9.05 -28.11
CA VAL A 90 19.21 9.34 -26.68
C VAL A 90 17.81 8.86 -26.24
N TYR A 91 17.74 8.14 -25.12
CA TYR A 91 16.51 7.57 -24.55
C TYR A 91 15.83 6.45 -25.35
N GLU A 92 16.48 5.93 -26.39
CA GLU A 92 15.96 4.83 -27.19
C GLU A 92 16.44 3.47 -26.66
N TYR A 93 15.66 2.88 -25.76
CA TYR A 93 15.93 1.57 -25.17
C TYR A 93 14.72 0.64 -25.33
N PRO A 94 14.67 -0.20 -26.38
CA PRO A 94 13.56 -1.13 -26.61
C PRO A 94 13.36 -2.13 -25.46
N TYR A 95 12.09 -2.46 -25.21
CA TYR A 95 11.66 -3.34 -24.12
C TYR A 95 11.91 -4.82 -24.47
N THR A 96 13.17 -5.23 -24.43
CA THR A 96 13.58 -6.63 -24.67
C THR A 96 14.39 -7.14 -23.49
N PRO A 97 14.22 -8.42 -23.08
CA PRO A 97 14.97 -9.00 -21.96
C PRO A 97 16.48 -8.79 -22.05
N GLU A 98 17.07 -8.94 -23.24
CA GLU A 98 18.51 -8.81 -23.49
C GLU A 98 19.03 -7.39 -23.24
N ARG A 99 18.16 -6.39 -23.35
CA ARG A 99 18.53 -4.97 -23.24
C ARG A 99 18.12 -4.39 -21.90
N LEU A 100 17.05 -4.85 -21.28
CA LEU A 100 16.59 -4.33 -19.98
C LEU A 100 17.25 -5.04 -18.79
N LEU A 101 17.69 -6.29 -18.95
CA LEU A 101 18.41 -6.97 -17.89
C LEU A 101 19.85 -6.44 -17.81
N PRO A 102 20.37 -6.15 -16.61
CA PRO A 102 21.81 -6.04 -16.42
C PRO A 102 22.44 -7.39 -16.78
N ILE A 103 23.64 -7.34 -17.36
CA ILE A 103 24.50 -8.46 -17.76
C ILE A 103 24.27 -9.69 -16.86
N ARG A 104 23.98 -10.86 -17.46
CA ARG A 104 23.97 -12.13 -16.71
C ARG A 104 25.34 -12.30 -16.06
N VAL A 105 25.37 -12.26 -14.74
CA VAL A 105 26.50 -12.73 -13.92
C VAL A 105 26.43 -14.25 -13.88
#